data_AF-A0A0F8Y793-F1
#
_entry.id   AF-A0A0F8Y793-F1
#
_cell.length_a   1.000
_cell.length_b   1.000
_cell.length_c   1.000
_cell.angle_alpha   90.00
_cell.angle_beta   90.00
_cell.angle_gamma   90.00
#
_symmetry.space_group_name_H-M   'P 1'
#
loop_
_entity.id
_entity.type
_entity.pdbx_description
1 polymer ?
#
loop_
_entity_poly.entity_id
_entity_poly.type
_entity_poly.pdbx_seq_one_letter_code
_entity_poly.pdbx_strand_id
1 'polypeptide(L)'
;MLTRLVNHMIWIFKGVQVYGLVGKSGTGKSFRAELVADKYNIEMIIDDGLLIKDQKILAGKTAKRAKGILAAIGTALFASNEHATQVRQALYQEKFKRILLIGTSEKMVRKIAHRLLLPNPHKIVLIEDVATKEEIDAAPRARNSTGKHIIPVPAIEVKQTYPRIFFDSIKIFFKRRFHPVRKGHFIEKTVVRPDYSDRGRISISEAALTQMVLHCV
;
A
#
# COMPACT_ATOMS: atom_id res chain seq x y z
N MET A 1 -26.40 1.02 -7.41
CA MET A 1 -25.76 0.65 -8.70
C MET A 1 -25.51 1.89 -9.57
N LEU A 2 -26.50 2.79 -9.71
CA LEU A 2 -26.41 4.03 -10.47
C LEU A 2 -25.27 4.97 -10.04
N THR A 3 -25.13 5.23 -8.74
CA THR A 3 -24.06 6.08 -8.16
C THR A 3 -22.65 5.56 -8.44
N ARG A 4 -22.48 4.25 -8.62
CA ARG A 4 -21.18 3.63 -8.91
C ARG A 4 -20.78 3.86 -10.36
N LEU A 5 -21.73 3.73 -11.29
CA LEU A 5 -21.49 3.94 -12.71
C LEU A 5 -21.11 5.40 -12.97
N VAL A 6 -21.84 6.32 -12.34
CA VAL A 6 -21.55 7.77 -12.38
C VAL A 6 -20.14 8.07 -11.86
N ASN A 7 -19.77 7.54 -10.68
CA ASN A 7 -18.45 7.78 -10.11
C ASN A 7 -17.32 7.20 -10.98
N HIS A 8 -17.53 6.02 -11.56
CA HIS A 8 -16.57 5.42 -12.48
C HIS A 8 -16.37 6.30 -13.73
N MET A 9 -17.46 6.82 -14.29
CA MET A 9 -17.41 7.74 -15.42
C MET A 9 -16.68 9.04 -15.07
N ILE A 10 -16.88 9.60 -13.87
CA ILE A 10 -16.16 10.80 -13.42
C ILE A 10 -14.64 10.59 -13.50
N TRP A 11 -14.14 9.45 -13.04
CA TRP A 11 -12.70 9.16 -13.09
C TRP A 11 -12.17 8.97 -14.50
N ILE A 12 -12.96 8.33 -15.38
CA ILE A 12 -12.63 8.16 -16.80
C ILE A 12 -12.54 9.53 -17.48
N PHE A 13 -13.53 10.41 -17.29
CA PHE A 13 -13.52 11.75 -17.86
C PHE A 13 -12.37 12.62 -17.31
N LYS A 14 -12.01 12.42 -16.04
CA LYS A 14 -10.81 13.04 -15.45
C LYS A 14 -9.50 12.45 -15.99
N GLY A 15 -9.54 11.37 -16.79
CA GLY A 15 -8.37 10.70 -17.34
C GLY A 15 -7.53 10.01 -16.27
N VAL A 16 -8.15 9.52 -15.20
CA VAL A 16 -7.45 8.83 -14.12
C VAL A 16 -7.08 7.41 -14.54
N GLN A 17 -5.80 7.06 -14.36
CA GLN A 17 -5.25 5.73 -14.59
C GLN A 17 -4.86 5.08 -13.26
N VAL A 18 -5.30 3.83 -13.08
CA VAL A 18 -5.02 3.05 -11.87
C VAL A 18 -3.95 2.02 -12.18
N TYR A 19 -2.94 1.92 -11.33
CA TYR A 19 -1.86 0.93 -11.39
C TYR A 19 -1.97 0.00 -10.19
N GLY A 20 -1.55 -1.25 -10.35
CA GLY A 20 -1.44 -2.22 -9.25
C GLY A 20 0.01 -2.65 -9.05
N LEU A 21 0.49 -2.70 -7.80
CA LEU A 21 1.72 -3.41 -7.42
C LEU A 21 1.34 -4.63 -6.59
N VAL A 22 1.62 -5.82 -7.11
CA VAL A 22 1.17 -7.09 -6.51
C VAL A 22 2.33 -8.02 -6.20
N GLY A 23 2.14 -8.90 -5.22
CA GLY A 23 3.15 -9.87 -4.78
C GLY A 23 2.90 -10.33 -3.36
N LYS A 24 3.47 -11.46 -2.96
CA LYS A 24 3.19 -12.10 -1.65
C LYS A 24 3.42 -11.19 -0.45
N SER A 25 2.80 -11.50 0.69
CA SER A 25 3.05 -10.74 1.93
C SER A 25 4.53 -10.79 2.30
N GLY A 26 5.12 -9.67 2.74
CA GLY A 26 6.53 -9.62 3.15
C GLY A 26 7.57 -9.48 2.02
N THR A 27 7.18 -9.38 0.75
CA THR A 27 8.11 -9.23 -0.40
C THR A 27 8.68 -7.82 -0.61
N GLY A 28 8.41 -6.89 0.30
CA GLY A 28 8.93 -5.51 0.21
C GLY A 28 8.14 -4.59 -0.75
N LYS A 29 6.88 -4.87 -1.06
CA LYS A 29 6.04 -3.99 -1.92
C LYS A 29 5.96 -2.54 -1.43
N SER A 30 5.65 -2.30 -0.15
CA SER A 30 5.62 -0.95 0.43
C SER A 30 6.98 -0.24 0.28
N PHE A 31 8.08 -1.00 0.30
CA PHE A 31 9.40 -0.47 0.06
C PHE A 31 9.63 -0.14 -1.43
N ARG A 32 9.10 -0.92 -2.38
CA ARG A 32 9.29 -0.67 -3.82
C ARG A 32 8.23 0.23 -4.46
N ALA A 33 7.18 0.58 -3.72
CA ALA A 33 6.08 1.42 -4.15
C ALA A 33 6.54 2.75 -4.76
N GLU A 34 7.44 3.46 -4.08
CA GLU A 34 8.02 4.73 -4.53
C GLU A 34 8.77 4.59 -5.86
N LEU A 35 9.55 3.50 -6.04
CA LEU A 35 10.25 3.25 -7.31
C LEU A 35 9.27 3.03 -8.46
N VAL A 36 8.18 2.31 -8.20
CA VAL A 36 7.10 2.10 -9.17
C VAL A 36 6.39 3.42 -9.45
N ALA A 37 6.13 4.23 -8.41
CA ALA A 37 5.51 5.52 -8.54
C ALA A 37 6.36 6.47 -9.40
N ASP A 38 7.66 6.58 -9.13
CA ASP A 38 8.61 7.34 -9.95
C ASP A 38 8.62 6.87 -11.40
N LYS A 39 8.73 5.54 -11.63
CA LYS A 39 8.82 4.97 -12.98
C LYS A 39 7.60 5.28 -13.83
N TYR A 40 6.41 5.33 -13.23
CA TYR A 40 5.15 5.57 -13.92
C TYR A 40 4.58 6.97 -13.64
N ASN A 41 5.35 7.87 -13.03
CA ASN A 41 4.93 9.22 -12.63
C ASN A 41 3.59 9.24 -11.87
N ILE A 42 3.44 8.36 -10.88
CA ILE A 42 2.25 8.17 -10.07
C ILE A 42 2.27 9.17 -8.91
N GLU A 43 1.15 9.86 -8.71
CA GLU A 43 1.03 10.94 -7.71
C GLU A 43 0.51 10.44 -6.36
N MET A 44 -0.27 9.35 -6.36
CA MET A 44 -0.90 8.84 -5.14
C MET A 44 -0.72 7.35 -4.98
N ILE A 45 -0.66 6.90 -3.72
CA ILE A 45 -0.49 5.50 -3.35
C ILE A 45 -1.58 5.10 -2.34
N ILE A 46 -2.20 3.95 -2.57
CA ILE A 46 -3.01 3.23 -1.60
C ILE A 46 -2.19 2.04 -1.07
N ASP A 47 -1.89 2.06 0.23
CA ASP A 47 -1.18 0.96 0.91
C ASP A 47 -1.76 0.73 2.30
N ASP A 48 -2.02 -0.52 2.67
CA ASP A 48 -2.48 -0.94 4.00
C ASP A 48 -3.64 -0.10 4.58
N GLY A 49 -4.57 0.37 3.75
CA GLY A 49 -5.72 1.17 4.19
C GLY A 49 -5.50 2.68 4.27
N LEU A 50 -4.33 3.17 3.83
CA LEU A 50 -3.98 4.59 3.76
C LEU A 50 -4.04 5.12 2.33
N LEU A 51 -4.39 6.39 2.18
CA LEU A 51 -4.15 7.20 0.99
C LEU A 51 -2.98 8.14 1.23
N ILE A 52 -1.99 8.06 0.36
CA ILE A 52 -0.72 8.77 0.50
C ILE A 52 -0.45 9.57 -0.77
N LYS A 53 0.01 10.82 -0.60
CA LYS A 53 0.46 11.72 -1.65
C LYS A 53 1.62 12.55 -1.13
N ASP A 54 2.66 12.75 -1.93
CA ASP A 54 3.85 13.54 -1.55
C ASP A 54 4.41 13.15 -0.17
N GLN A 55 4.49 11.84 0.10
CA GLN A 55 4.96 11.28 1.37
C GLN A 55 4.09 11.63 2.61
N LYS A 56 2.88 12.17 2.42
CA LYS A 56 1.94 12.50 3.50
C LYS A 56 0.71 11.61 3.48
N ILE A 57 0.17 11.32 4.66
CA ILE A 57 -1.07 10.57 4.79
C ILE A 57 -2.24 11.55 4.61
N LEU A 58 -2.94 11.44 3.48
CA LEU A 58 -4.12 12.26 3.21
C LEU A 58 -5.36 11.75 3.94
N ALA A 59 -5.53 10.44 4.02
CA ALA A 59 -6.69 9.82 4.66
C ALA A 59 -6.45 8.34 5.00
N GLY A 60 -7.36 7.82 5.84
CA GLY A 60 -7.47 6.40 6.14
C GLY A 60 -6.86 6.01 7.48
N LYS A 61 -6.91 4.70 7.75
CA LYS A 61 -6.38 4.07 8.96
C LYS A 61 -5.51 2.91 8.51
N THR A 62 -4.32 2.79 9.09
CA THR A 62 -3.40 1.70 8.70
C THR A 62 -3.82 0.36 9.28
N ALA A 63 -3.80 -0.68 8.45
CA ALA A 63 -3.98 -2.08 8.84
C ALA A 63 -2.96 -2.53 9.90
N LYS A 64 -1.81 -1.85 10.00
CA LYS A 64 -0.76 -2.15 10.99
C LYS A 64 -1.16 -1.82 12.44
N ARG A 65 -2.25 -1.07 12.66
CA ARG A 65 -2.85 -0.79 13.99
C ARG A 65 -4.04 -1.66 14.34
N ALA A 66 -4.48 -2.52 13.43
CA ALA A 66 -5.67 -3.31 13.66
C ALA A 66 -5.43 -4.34 14.79
N LYS A 67 -6.43 -4.51 15.67
CA LYS A 67 -6.37 -5.43 16.81
C LYS A 67 -6.57 -6.90 16.40
N GLY A 68 -5.82 -7.37 15.40
CA GLY A 68 -5.86 -8.73 14.89
C GLY A 68 -5.75 -8.81 13.37
N ILE A 69 -5.44 -10.01 12.86
CA ILE A 69 -5.16 -10.25 11.43
C ILE A 69 -6.42 -10.03 10.57
N LEU A 70 -7.58 -10.51 11.01
CA LEU A 70 -8.85 -10.30 10.32
C LEU A 70 -9.18 -8.80 10.18
N ALA A 71 -9.02 -8.06 11.28
CA ALA A 71 -9.22 -6.61 11.28
C ALA A 71 -8.21 -5.90 10.37
N ALA A 72 -6.94 -6.33 10.35
CA ALA A 72 -5.92 -5.78 9.46
C ALA A 72 -6.27 -5.99 7.98
N ILE A 73 -6.69 -7.19 7.62
CA ILE A 73 -7.15 -7.51 6.25
C ILE A 73 -8.36 -6.64 5.88
N GLY A 74 -9.35 -6.55 6.78
CA GLY A 74 -10.54 -5.71 6.58
C GLY A 74 -10.18 -4.23 6.37
N THR A 75 -9.25 -3.69 7.15
CA THR A 75 -8.74 -2.32 6.98
C THR A 75 -8.03 -2.13 5.64
N ALA A 76 -7.14 -3.05 5.24
CA ALA A 76 -6.42 -2.96 3.97
C ALA A 76 -7.36 -3.07 2.75
N LEU A 77 -8.46 -3.81 2.88
CA LEU A 77 -9.50 -3.95 1.85
C LEU A 77 -10.57 -2.86 1.89
N PHE A 78 -10.49 -1.90 2.83
CA PHE A 78 -11.52 -0.89 3.06
C PHE A 78 -12.92 -1.51 3.28
N ALA A 79 -13.00 -2.58 4.08
CA ALA A 79 -14.25 -3.31 4.35
C ALA A 79 -15.28 -2.43 5.10
N SER A 80 -14.82 -1.56 6.01
CA SER A 80 -15.68 -0.57 6.65
C SER A 80 -16.13 0.50 5.64
N ASN A 81 -17.45 0.74 5.56
CA ASN A 81 -18.01 1.79 4.71
C ASN A 81 -17.61 3.18 5.17
N GLU A 82 -17.48 3.41 6.48
CA GLU A 82 -17.00 4.67 7.05
C GLU A 82 -15.57 4.97 6.58
N HIS A 83 -14.67 3.99 6.74
CA HIS A 83 -13.27 4.11 6.31
C HIS A 83 -13.15 4.31 4.80
N ALA A 84 -13.88 3.52 4.00
CA ALA A 84 -13.92 3.69 2.55
C ALA A 84 -14.44 5.07 2.15
N THR A 85 -15.46 5.59 2.83
CA THR A 85 -16.05 6.91 2.54
C THR A 85 -15.07 8.04 2.84
N GLN A 86 -14.38 7.98 3.98
CA GLN A 86 -13.32 8.93 4.33
C GLN A 86 -12.25 9.02 3.24
N VAL A 87 -11.76 7.87 2.75
CA VAL A 87 -10.73 7.83 1.72
C VAL A 87 -11.26 8.29 0.36
N ARG A 88 -12.50 7.92 -0.01
CA ARG A 88 -13.14 8.42 -1.23
C ARG A 88 -13.30 9.94 -1.22
N GLN A 89 -13.69 10.54 -0.09
CA GLN A 89 -13.82 11.99 0.04
C GLN A 89 -12.48 12.69 -0.22
N ALA A 90 -11.39 12.20 0.39
CA ALA A 90 -10.05 12.72 0.12
C ALA A 90 -9.64 12.55 -1.35
N LEU A 91 -9.92 11.40 -1.98
CA LEU A 91 -9.70 11.20 -3.42
C LEU A 91 -10.45 12.24 -4.26
N TYR A 92 -11.69 12.59 -3.92
CA TYR A 92 -12.47 13.58 -4.68
C TYR A 92 -11.97 15.02 -4.53
N GLN A 93 -11.37 15.35 -3.38
CA GLN A 93 -10.80 16.67 -3.11
C GLN A 93 -9.46 16.88 -3.83
N GLU A 94 -8.75 15.79 -4.11
CA GLU A 94 -7.45 15.85 -4.77
C GLU A 94 -7.54 15.86 -6.30
N LYS A 95 -6.62 16.61 -6.91
CA LYS A 95 -6.32 16.51 -8.34
C LYS A 95 -5.15 15.53 -8.52
N PHE A 96 -5.38 14.51 -9.36
CA PHE A 96 -4.38 13.52 -9.75
C PHE A 96 -4.78 12.86 -11.08
N LYS A 97 -3.79 12.28 -11.77
CA LYS A 97 -3.98 11.48 -12.99
C LYS A 97 -3.63 10.02 -12.77
N ARG A 98 -2.70 9.72 -11.87
CA ARG A 98 -2.20 8.35 -11.66
C ARG A 98 -2.18 7.97 -10.18
N ILE A 99 -2.71 6.79 -9.89
CA ILE A 99 -2.74 6.21 -8.54
C ILE A 99 -2.25 4.76 -8.55
N LEU A 100 -1.43 4.39 -7.57
CA LEU A 100 -0.93 3.04 -7.35
C LEU A 100 -1.70 2.37 -6.22
N LEU A 101 -2.19 1.17 -6.46
CA LEU A 101 -2.82 0.32 -5.46
C LEU A 101 -1.89 -0.84 -5.11
N ILE A 102 -1.57 -1.02 -3.83
CA ILE A 102 -0.71 -2.10 -3.37
C ILE A 102 -1.56 -3.23 -2.80
N GLY A 103 -1.27 -4.46 -3.18
CA GLY A 103 -1.98 -5.63 -2.66
C GLY A 103 -1.18 -6.91 -2.76
N THR A 104 -1.67 -7.96 -2.11
CA THR A 104 -1.03 -9.28 -2.16
C THR A 104 -1.31 -10.03 -3.46
N SER A 105 -2.36 -9.65 -4.18
CA SER A 105 -2.77 -10.24 -5.44
C SER A 105 -3.50 -9.22 -6.31
N GLU A 106 -3.60 -9.51 -7.61
CA GLU A 106 -4.42 -8.71 -8.53
C GLU A 106 -5.87 -8.62 -8.07
N LYS A 107 -6.45 -9.73 -7.58
CA LYS A 107 -7.81 -9.75 -7.06
C LYS A 107 -7.99 -8.79 -5.88
N MET A 108 -7.02 -8.75 -4.96
CA MET A 108 -7.03 -7.81 -3.84
C MET A 108 -7.02 -6.36 -4.34
N VAL A 109 -6.13 -6.03 -5.29
CA VAL A 109 -6.04 -4.67 -5.85
C VAL A 109 -7.33 -4.27 -6.57
N ARG A 110 -7.94 -5.17 -7.34
CA ARG A 110 -9.26 -4.93 -7.98
C ARG A 110 -10.36 -4.71 -6.95
N LYS A 111 -10.35 -5.45 -5.84
CA LYS A 111 -11.29 -5.26 -4.73
C LYS A 111 -11.11 -3.90 -4.07
N ILE A 112 -9.87 -3.45 -3.85
CA ILE A 112 -9.58 -2.11 -3.34
C ILE A 112 -10.10 -1.04 -4.31
N ALA A 113 -9.79 -1.15 -5.60
CA ALA A 113 -10.27 -0.23 -6.62
C ALA A 113 -11.80 -0.11 -6.59
N HIS A 114 -12.49 -1.25 -6.52
CA HIS A 114 -13.95 -1.31 -6.40
C HIS A 114 -14.46 -0.65 -5.13
N ARG A 115 -13.86 -0.95 -3.97
CA ARG A 115 -14.21 -0.36 -2.68
C ARG A 115 -13.92 1.14 -2.63
N LEU A 116 -13.00 1.67 -3.41
CA LEU A 116 -12.73 3.11 -3.50
C LEU A 116 -13.41 3.79 -4.69
N LEU A 117 -14.25 3.07 -5.43
CA LEU A 117 -14.95 3.56 -6.64
C LEU A 117 -14.00 4.08 -7.72
N LEU A 118 -12.77 3.57 -7.73
CA LEU A 118 -11.77 3.87 -8.74
C LEU A 118 -11.98 2.96 -9.97
N PRO A 119 -11.42 3.34 -11.14
CA PRO A 119 -11.33 2.44 -12.27
C PRO A 119 -10.56 1.16 -11.93
N ASN A 120 -10.84 0.07 -12.67
CA ASN A 120 -9.99 -1.10 -12.57
C ASN A 120 -8.54 -0.75 -12.95
N PRO A 121 -7.54 -1.42 -12.35
CA PRO A 121 -6.16 -1.23 -12.73
C PRO A 121 -5.97 -1.39 -14.23
N HIS A 122 -5.44 -0.35 -14.87
CA HIS A 122 -5.03 -0.36 -16.26
C HIS A 122 -3.76 -1.19 -16.45
N LYS A 123 -2.88 -1.21 -15.44
CA LYS A 123 -1.63 -1.97 -15.46
C LYS A 123 -1.36 -2.63 -14.12
N ILE A 124 -0.94 -3.89 -14.15
CA ILE A 124 -0.43 -4.62 -13.00
C ILE A 124 1.09 -4.76 -13.15
N VAL A 125 1.80 -4.47 -12.07
CA VAL A 125 3.25 -4.63 -11.92
C VAL A 125 3.47 -5.70 -10.86
N LEU A 126 4.18 -6.75 -11.20
CA LEU A 126 4.56 -7.79 -10.25
C LEU A 126 5.77 -7.32 -9.43
N ILE A 127 5.89 -7.75 -8.18
CA ILE A 127 7.05 -7.41 -7.35
C ILE A 127 8.34 -7.96 -7.97
N GLU A 128 8.24 -9.07 -8.69
CA GLU A 128 9.29 -9.73 -9.46
C GLU A 128 9.79 -8.87 -10.63
N ASP A 129 8.97 -7.95 -11.16
CA ASP A 129 9.37 -7.02 -12.23
C ASP A 129 10.27 -5.88 -11.72
N VAL A 130 10.35 -5.72 -10.39
CA VAL A 130 11.00 -4.57 -9.73
C VAL A 130 11.95 -5.00 -8.61
N ALA A 131 12.14 -6.31 -8.41
CA ALA A 131 12.96 -6.89 -7.37
C ALA A 131 13.64 -8.15 -7.89
N THR A 132 14.91 -8.34 -7.52
CA THR A 132 15.58 -9.63 -7.72
C THR A 132 15.05 -10.66 -6.73
N LYS A 133 15.19 -11.95 -7.08
CA LYS A 133 14.76 -13.06 -6.22
C LYS A 133 15.46 -13.02 -4.87
N GLU A 134 16.75 -12.71 -4.86
CA GLU A 134 17.56 -12.57 -3.65
C GLU A 134 17.01 -11.48 -2.71
N GLU A 135 16.60 -10.34 -3.27
CA GLU A 135 16.01 -9.26 -2.49
C GLU A 135 14.59 -9.59 -1.99
N ILE A 136 13.80 -10.32 -2.78
CA ILE A 136 12.48 -10.81 -2.36
C ILE A 136 12.65 -11.78 -1.19
N ASP A 137 13.59 -12.72 -1.26
CA ASP A 137 13.84 -13.75 -0.25
C ASP A 137 14.53 -13.18 1.00
N ALA A 138 15.25 -12.06 0.87
CA ALA A 138 15.83 -11.34 2.01
C ALA A 138 14.77 -10.57 2.83
N ALA A 139 13.69 -10.12 2.20
CA ALA A 139 12.70 -9.25 2.85
C ALA A 139 11.94 -9.93 4.02
N PRO A 140 11.47 -11.20 3.93
CA PRO A 140 10.90 -11.92 5.07
C PRO A 140 11.91 -12.13 6.20
N ARG A 141 13.18 -12.40 5.87
CA ARG A 141 14.24 -12.59 6.88
C ARG A 141 14.47 -11.32 7.68
N ALA A 142 14.56 -10.16 7.02
CA ALA A 142 14.65 -8.86 7.68
C ALA A 142 13.41 -8.57 8.55
N ARG A 143 12.20 -8.91 8.07
CA ARG A 143 10.95 -8.73 8.82
C ARG A 143 10.87 -9.64 10.05
N ASN A 144 11.26 -10.91 9.92
CA ASN A 144 11.15 -11.92 10.97
C ASN A 144 12.23 -11.77 12.04
N SER A 145 13.44 -11.34 11.68
CA SER A 145 14.54 -11.14 12.63
C SER A 145 14.34 -9.88 13.49
N THR A 146 13.66 -8.86 12.96
CA THR A 146 13.49 -7.57 13.66
C THR A 146 12.07 -7.33 14.19
N GLY A 147 11.05 -8.05 13.71
CA GLY A 147 9.64 -7.80 14.03
C GLY A 147 9.10 -6.49 13.45
N LYS A 148 9.83 -5.89 12.51
CA LYS A 148 9.62 -4.54 12.01
C LYS A 148 8.97 -4.53 10.63
N HIS A 149 8.10 -3.57 10.40
CA HIS A 149 7.32 -3.40 9.16
C HIS A 149 7.51 -1.99 8.60
N ILE A 150 7.53 -1.84 7.27
CA ILE A 150 7.73 -0.53 6.63
C ILE A 150 6.37 0.13 6.32
N ILE A 151 6.23 1.41 6.64
CA ILE A 151 5.16 2.30 6.12
C ILE A 151 5.81 3.23 5.08
N PRO A 152 5.21 3.42 3.89
CA PRO A 152 5.76 4.28 2.84
C PRO A 152 5.51 5.78 3.11
N VAL A 153 5.69 6.21 4.35
CA VAL A 153 5.72 7.64 4.73
C VAL A 153 6.89 7.90 5.70
N PRO A 154 7.39 9.15 5.80
CA PRO A 154 8.54 9.52 6.64
C PRO A 154 8.23 9.39 8.13
N ALA A 155 9.28 9.23 8.94
CA ALA A 155 9.17 9.04 10.39
C ALA A 155 8.37 10.14 11.08
N ILE A 156 8.56 11.39 10.64
CA ILE A 156 7.92 12.57 11.22
C ILE A 156 6.40 12.46 11.10
N GLU A 157 5.90 12.06 9.92
CA GLU A 157 4.47 11.90 9.66
C GLU A 157 3.86 10.82 10.57
N VAL A 158 4.52 9.65 10.65
CA VAL A 158 4.05 8.55 11.50
C VAL A 158 4.16 8.89 12.98
N LYS A 159 5.17 9.63 13.42
CA LYS A 159 5.31 10.05 14.82
C LYS A 159 4.21 11.03 15.23
N GLN A 160 3.78 11.91 14.32
CA GLN A 160 2.69 12.86 14.54
C GLN A 160 1.33 12.17 14.55
N THR A 161 1.02 11.37 13.52
CA THR A 161 -0.30 10.73 13.40
C THR A 161 -0.41 9.47 14.28
N TYR A 162 0.69 8.74 14.48
CA TYR A 162 0.70 7.39 15.03
C TYR A 162 1.86 7.05 16.00
N PRO A 163 2.09 7.80 17.09
CA PRO A 163 3.30 7.67 17.93
C PRO A 163 3.51 6.27 18.55
N ARG A 164 2.44 5.52 18.87
CA ARG A 164 2.54 4.21 19.55
C ARG A 164 3.14 3.06 18.72
N ILE A 165 3.05 3.12 17.39
CA ILE A 165 3.60 2.07 16.52
C ILE A 165 4.97 2.45 15.93
N PHE A 166 5.39 3.71 16.14
CA PHE A 166 6.64 4.23 15.62
C PHE A 166 7.81 3.49 16.27
N PHE A 167 8.75 3.02 15.45
CA PHE A 167 9.99 2.41 15.92
C PHE A 167 11.21 3.23 15.49
N ASP A 168 11.39 3.47 14.18
CA ASP A 168 12.59 4.17 13.64
C ASP A 168 12.34 4.68 12.19
N SER A 169 13.24 5.49 11.62
CA SER A 169 13.31 5.73 10.15
C SER A 169 14.53 5.07 9.51
N ILE A 170 14.38 4.68 8.24
CA ILE A 170 15.50 4.27 7.39
C ILE A 170 15.57 5.25 6.21
N LYS A 171 16.76 5.83 6.00
CA LYS A 171 17.10 6.62 4.79
C LYS A 171 17.71 5.70 3.76
N ILE A 172 17.12 5.64 2.58
CA ILE A 172 17.50 4.64 1.57
C ILE A 172 18.06 5.35 0.34
N PHE A 173 19.24 4.93 -0.09
CA PHE A 173 19.92 5.40 -1.29
C PHE A 173 19.70 4.40 -2.42
N PHE A 174 18.92 4.78 -3.43
CA PHE A 174 18.71 3.95 -4.61
C PHE A 174 19.73 4.33 -5.70
N LYS A 175 20.67 3.43 -6.02
CA LYS A 175 21.45 3.54 -7.26
C LYS A 175 20.54 3.16 -8.43
N ARG A 176 20.14 4.15 -9.25
CA ARG A 176 19.35 3.91 -10.47
C ARG A 176 20.15 3.03 -11.44
N ARG A 177 19.64 1.83 -11.75
CA ARG A 177 20.18 0.96 -12.81
C ARG A 177 19.68 1.32 -14.22
N PHE A 178 18.82 2.34 -14.34
CA PHE A 178 18.21 2.75 -15.61
C PHE A 178 18.36 4.27 -15.79
N HIS A 179 19.24 4.64 -16.72
CA HIS A 179 19.52 5.97 -17.30
C HIS A 179 20.22 7.05 -16.45
N PRO A 180 21.08 7.90 -17.08
CA PRO A 180 22.01 8.78 -16.38
C PRO A 180 21.36 10.11 -15.98
N VAL A 181 21.76 10.58 -14.80
CA VAL A 181 21.60 11.93 -14.22
C VAL A 181 20.18 12.44 -13.94
N ARG A 182 19.75 12.27 -12.69
CA ARG A 182 19.31 13.37 -11.80
C ARG A 182 19.61 12.96 -10.36
N LYS A 183 20.07 13.94 -9.56
CA LYS A 183 20.62 13.83 -8.19
C LYS A 183 19.94 12.77 -7.32
N GLY A 184 20.73 12.06 -6.51
CA GLY A 184 20.28 10.99 -5.63
C GLY A 184 19.09 11.41 -4.77
N HIS A 185 17.94 10.79 -5.03
CA HIS A 185 16.75 10.97 -4.21
C HIS A 185 16.91 10.18 -2.92
N PHE A 186 17.00 10.87 -1.80
CA PHE A 186 16.88 10.27 -0.48
C PHE A 186 15.39 10.02 -0.23
N ILE A 187 15.03 8.77 0.00
CA ILE A 187 13.66 8.41 0.42
C ILE A 187 13.75 7.96 1.88
N GLU A 188 13.07 8.69 2.76
CA GLU A 188 12.96 8.36 4.18
C GLU A 188 11.69 7.55 4.42
N LYS A 189 11.82 6.37 5.02
CA LYS A 189 10.70 5.48 5.30
C LYS A 189 10.63 5.16 6.78
N THR A 190 9.40 5.04 7.28
CA THR A 190 9.19 4.67 8.67
C THR A 190 9.17 3.16 8.84
N VAL A 191 9.82 2.72 9.89
CA VAL A 191 9.77 1.36 10.40
C VAL A 191 8.89 1.35 11.65
N VAL A 192 7.92 0.44 11.68
CA VAL A 192 6.93 0.29 12.76
C VAL A 192 6.86 -1.13 13.26
N ARG A 193 6.40 -1.31 14.50
CA ARG A 193 6.00 -2.62 15.05
C ARG A 193 4.46 -2.69 15.08
N PRO A 194 3.81 -3.67 14.41
CA PRO A 194 2.36 -3.77 14.42
C PRO A 194 1.82 -4.22 15.78
N ASP A 195 0.65 -3.71 16.18
CA ASP A 195 0.03 -4.03 17.48
C ASP A 195 -0.34 -5.52 17.65
N TYR A 196 -0.44 -6.28 16.55
CA TYR A 196 -0.76 -7.71 16.59
C TYR A 196 0.47 -8.61 16.68
N SER A 197 1.71 -8.08 16.66
CA SER A 197 2.92 -8.91 16.70
C SER A 197 3.17 -9.56 18.06
N ASP A 198 2.58 -9.05 19.14
CA ASP A 198 2.89 -9.47 20.52
C ASP A 198 2.16 -10.76 20.96
N ARG A 199 1.23 -11.30 20.16
CA ARG A 199 0.40 -12.46 20.53
C ARG A 199 0.89 -13.82 19.99
N GLY A 200 2.19 -13.99 19.85
CA GLY A 200 2.81 -15.24 19.40
C GLY A 200 2.75 -15.48 17.88
N ARG A 201 3.58 -16.40 17.38
CA ARG A 201 3.67 -16.74 15.95
C ARG A 201 2.44 -17.55 15.51
N ILE A 202 1.40 -16.87 15.04
CA ILE A 202 0.29 -17.53 14.33
C ILE A 202 0.70 -17.66 12.85
N SER A 203 1.04 -18.88 12.41
CA SER A 203 1.30 -19.16 10.99
C SER A 203 -0.01 -19.40 10.24
N ILE A 204 -0.47 -18.43 9.47
CA ILE A 204 -1.62 -18.61 8.57
C ILE A 204 -1.08 -19.00 7.20
N SER A 205 -1.56 -20.11 6.64
CA SER A 205 -1.16 -20.55 5.30
C SER A 205 -1.58 -19.53 4.23
N GLU A 206 -0.79 -19.41 3.17
CA GLU A 206 -1.08 -18.51 2.05
C GLU A 206 -2.43 -18.85 1.39
N ALA A 207 -2.78 -20.13 1.35
CA ALA A 207 -4.08 -20.62 0.90
C ALA A 207 -5.22 -20.13 1.80
N ALA A 208 -5.07 -20.19 3.12
CA ALA A 208 -6.07 -19.67 4.06
C ALA A 208 -6.22 -18.15 3.94
N LEU A 209 -5.10 -17.42 3.80
CA LEU A 209 -5.11 -15.97 3.61
C LEU A 209 -5.80 -15.58 2.30
N THR A 210 -5.57 -16.34 1.24
CA THR A 210 -6.26 -16.18 -0.05
C THR A 210 -7.75 -16.48 0.12
N GLN A 211 -8.14 -17.63 0.68
CA GLN A 211 -9.54 -17.97 0.95
C GLN A 211 -10.27 -16.93 1.80
N MET A 212 -9.62 -16.37 2.82
CA MET A 212 -10.20 -15.32 3.66
C MET A 212 -10.48 -14.04 2.86
N VAL A 213 -9.54 -13.61 2.00
CA VAL A 213 -9.74 -12.45 1.10
C VAL A 213 -10.82 -12.74 0.04
N LEU A 214 -10.93 -14.01 -0.40
CA LEU A 214 -11.87 -14.47 -1.41
C LEU A 214 -13.31 -14.58 -0.90
N HIS A 215 -13.51 -15.04 0.34
CA HIS A 215 -14.81 -15.54 0.82
C HIS A 215 -15.31 -14.91 2.13
N CYS A 216 -14.44 -14.31 2.96
CA CYS A 216 -14.82 -13.91 4.32
C CYS A 216 -14.93 -12.38 4.55
N VAL A 217 -14.57 -11.57 3.54
CA VAL A 217 -14.62 -10.09 3.60
C VAL A 217 -15.33 -9.55 2.38
#